data_AF-A0A5B8LF90-F1
#
_entry.id   AF-A0A5B8LF90-F1
#
_cell.length_a   1.000
_cell.length_b   1.000
_cell.length_c   1.000
_cell.angle_alpha   90.00
_cell.angle_beta   90.00
_cell.angle_gamma   90.00
#
_symmetry.space_group_name_H-M   'P 1'
#
loop_
_entity.id
_entity.type
_entity.pdbx_description
1 polymer ?
#
loop_
_entity_poly.entity_id
_entity_poly.type
_entity_poly.pdbx_seq_one_letter_code
_entity_poly.pdbx_strand_id
1 'polypeptide(L)'
;MPQTLEAYHAEIEAMIVEGEGVVAARDPATAKHLKRRVADSMLLVASYQLFVHRQVFAPLLGQADPALRARVNEVKVECIALTEDLRFNVKDFLADETPLDWDLTAAKMAWFNGRLKKHIADVRQLMSPDLSDKQHAALIARRTGAVGPVAA
;
A
#
# COMPACT_ATOMS: atom_id res chain seq x y z
N MET A 1 -16.66 0.17 14.59
CA MET A 1 -16.96 -0.51 13.31
C MET A 1 -15.76 -1.38 12.97
N PRO A 2 -15.92 -2.66 12.60
CA PRO A 2 -14.79 -3.48 12.15
C PRO A 2 -14.15 -2.83 10.93
N GLN A 3 -12.81 -2.83 10.87
CA GLN A 3 -12.07 -2.25 9.75
C GLN A 3 -12.31 -3.08 8.48
N THR A 4 -12.71 -2.43 7.39
CA THR A 4 -12.93 -3.08 6.10
C THR A 4 -11.68 -3.02 5.23
N LEU A 5 -11.63 -3.87 4.20
CA LEU A 5 -10.54 -3.86 3.22
C LEU A 5 -10.44 -2.51 2.50
N GLU A 6 -11.59 -1.93 2.14
CA GLU A 6 -11.69 -0.62 1.50
C GLU A 6 -11.21 0.51 2.42
N ALA A 7 -11.50 0.41 3.72
CA ALA A 7 -11.03 1.38 4.71
C ALA A 7 -9.49 1.35 4.82
N TYR A 8 -8.89 0.16 4.89
CA TYR A 8 -7.44 0.01 4.84
C TYR A 8 -6.84 0.62 3.58
N HIS A 9 -7.42 0.32 2.42
CA HIS A 9 -6.92 0.86 1.16
C HIS A 9 -6.95 2.38 1.14
N ALA A 10 -8.07 2.99 1.56
CA ALA A 10 -8.21 4.45 1.59
C ALA A 10 -7.22 5.10 2.57
N GLU A 11 -7.02 4.50 3.74
CA GLU A 11 -6.11 5.01 4.76
C GLU A 11 -4.64 4.92 4.30
N ILE A 12 -4.25 3.80 3.68
CA ILE A 12 -2.91 3.63 3.09
C ILE A 12 -2.70 4.62 1.94
N GLU A 13 -3.67 4.77 1.03
CA GLU A 13 -3.59 5.72 -0.08
C GLU A 13 -3.42 7.16 0.42
N ALA A 14 -4.19 7.58 1.42
CA ALA A 14 -4.11 8.92 2.02
C ALA A 14 -2.73 9.18 2.66
N MET A 15 -2.20 8.21 3.39
CA MET A 15 -0.89 8.29 4.03
C MET A 15 0.26 8.35 3.02
N ILE A 16 0.13 7.65 1.89
CA ILE A 16 1.11 7.76 0.81
C ILE A 16 1.12 9.19 0.25
N VAL A 17 -0.06 9.75 -0.05
CA VAL A 17 -0.17 11.12 -0.58
C VAL A 17 0.42 12.15 0.40
N GLU A 18 0.11 12.00 1.69
CA GLU A 18 0.66 12.84 2.75
C GLU A 18 2.20 12.74 2.78
N GLY A 19 2.75 11.53 2.82
CA GLY A 19 4.20 11.30 2.87
C GLY A 19 4.93 11.82 1.62
N GLU A 20 4.35 11.61 0.44
CA GLU A 20 4.86 12.16 -0.83
C GLU A 20 4.90 13.69 -0.79
N GLY A 21 3.88 14.34 -0.21
CA GLY A 21 3.85 15.79 -0.02
C GLY A 21 4.93 16.31 0.94
N VAL A 22 5.12 15.64 2.08
CA VAL A 22 6.15 16.00 3.06
C VAL A 22 7.55 15.90 2.45
N VAL A 23 7.84 14.82 1.72
CA VAL A 23 9.14 14.64 1.07
C VAL A 23 9.37 15.63 -0.06
N ALA A 24 8.33 15.95 -0.84
CA ALA A 24 8.43 16.92 -1.93
C ALA A 24 8.75 18.34 -1.43
N ALA A 25 8.28 18.70 -0.23
CA ALA A 25 8.56 19.99 0.39
C ALA A 25 10.04 20.14 0.82
N ARG A 26 10.75 19.03 1.07
CA ARG A 26 12.17 18.98 1.48
C ARG A 26 12.51 19.89 2.67
N ASP A 27 11.55 20.12 3.56
CA ASP A 27 11.71 21.01 4.72
C ASP A 27 12.35 20.25 5.90
N PRO A 28 13.58 20.59 6.34
CA PRO A 28 14.23 19.99 7.51
C PRO A 28 13.37 20.02 8.79
N ALA A 29 12.51 21.02 8.97
CA ALA A 29 11.64 21.11 10.13
C ALA A 29 10.59 19.97 10.17
N THR A 30 10.28 19.36 9.03
CA THR A 30 9.31 18.26 8.92
C THR A 30 9.95 16.87 9.08
N ALA A 31 11.28 16.76 9.17
CA ALA A 31 11.99 15.47 9.24
C ALA A 31 11.50 14.57 10.40
N LYS A 32 11.30 15.14 11.59
CA LYS A 32 10.77 14.41 12.75
C LYS A 32 9.34 13.94 12.53
N HIS A 33 8.52 14.76 11.87
CA HIS A 33 7.16 14.41 11.51
C HIS A 33 7.15 13.27 10.49
N LEU A 34 7.98 13.34 9.44
CA LEU A 34 8.12 12.29 8.44
C LEU A 34 8.48 10.94 9.09
N LYS A 35 9.49 10.90 9.96
CA LYS A 35 9.86 9.69 10.70
C LYS A 35 8.69 9.12 11.51
N ARG A 36 7.94 9.97 12.21
CA ARG A 36 6.75 9.54 12.95
C ARG A 36 5.71 8.93 12.01
N ARG A 37 5.44 9.56 10.87
CA ARG A 37 4.49 9.04 9.87
C ARG A 37 4.96 7.71 9.27
N VAL A 38 6.27 7.53 9.08
CA VAL A 38 6.84 6.24 8.66
C VAL A 38 6.67 5.15 9.73
N ALA A 39 6.77 5.49 11.01
CA ALA A 39 6.48 4.53 12.08
C ALA A 39 4.98 4.17 12.13
N ASP A 40 4.09 5.17 12.03
CA ASP A 40 2.63 4.96 11.98
C ASP A 40 2.24 4.11 10.76
N SER A 41 2.87 4.36 9.60
CA SER A 41 2.61 3.64 8.35
C SER A 41 2.96 2.18 8.43
N MET A 42 4.08 1.84 9.09
CA MET A 42 4.48 0.46 9.30
C MET A 42 3.41 -0.32 10.06
N LEU A 43 2.81 0.27 11.10
CA LEU A 43 1.75 -0.37 11.88
C LEU A 43 0.48 -0.58 11.05
N LEU A 44 0.07 0.45 10.30
CA LEU A 44 -1.09 0.37 9.43
C LEU A 44 -0.92 -0.72 8.36
N VAL A 45 0.23 -0.74 7.67
CA VAL A 45 0.51 -1.72 6.63
C VAL A 45 0.61 -3.13 7.21
N ALA A 46 1.26 -3.32 8.36
CA ALA A 46 1.30 -4.63 9.03
C ALA A 46 -0.10 -5.14 9.41
N SER A 47 -0.97 -4.24 9.90
CA SER A 47 -2.36 -4.57 10.23
C SER A 47 -3.17 -4.96 9.00
N TYR A 48 -3.02 -4.20 7.91
CA TYR A 48 -3.58 -4.52 6.59
C TYR A 48 -3.11 -5.90 6.09
N GLN A 49 -1.81 -6.19 6.18
CA GLN A 49 -1.24 -7.46 5.74
C GLN A 49 -1.81 -8.65 6.53
N LEU A 50 -1.92 -8.53 7.86
CA LEU A 50 -2.59 -9.55 8.68
C LEU A 50 -4.06 -9.73 8.29
N PHE A 51 -4.75 -8.64 7.98
CA PHE A 51 -6.13 -8.66 7.52
C PHE A 51 -6.26 -9.44 6.20
N VAL A 52 -5.50 -9.09 5.15
CA VAL A 52 -5.60 -9.76 3.84
C VAL A 52 -5.21 -11.24 3.92
N HIS A 53 -4.23 -11.60 4.74
CA HIS A 53 -3.90 -13.01 4.96
C HIS A 53 -5.09 -13.82 5.51
N ARG A 54 -5.82 -13.26 6.48
CA ARG A 54 -6.94 -13.93 7.15
C ARG A 54 -8.23 -13.88 6.34
N GLN A 55 -8.53 -12.74 5.74
CA GLN A 55 -9.84 -12.45 5.16
C GLN A 55 -9.88 -12.62 3.64
N VAL A 56 -8.72 -12.65 2.97
CA VAL A 56 -8.64 -12.79 1.50
C VAL A 56 -7.90 -14.07 1.13
N PHE A 57 -6.64 -14.22 1.52
CA PHE A 57 -5.81 -15.33 1.04
C PHE A 57 -6.26 -16.69 1.58
N ALA A 58 -6.49 -16.81 2.90
CA ALA A 58 -6.89 -18.09 3.48
C ALA A 58 -8.22 -18.63 2.90
N PRO A 59 -9.29 -17.82 2.76
CA PRO A 59 -10.51 -18.27 2.09
C PRO A 59 -10.32 -18.68 0.63
N LEU A 60 -9.58 -17.89 -0.17
CA LEU A 60 -9.39 -18.17 -1.59
C LEU A 60 -8.51 -19.41 -1.83
N LEU A 61 -7.52 -19.67 -0.96
CA LEU A 61 -6.70 -20.88 -1.03
C LEU A 61 -7.47 -22.17 -0.72
N GLY A 62 -8.56 -22.07 0.04
CA GLY A 62 -9.45 -23.19 0.33
C GLY A 62 -10.35 -23.59 -0.85
N GLN A 63 -10.39 -22.81 -1.93
CA GLN A 63 -11.18 -23.10 -3.13
C GLN A 63 -10.48 -24.13 -4.02
N ALA A 64 -11.26 -24.88 -4.80
CA ALA A 64 -10.75 -25.99 -5.61
C ALA A 64 -10.00 -25.57 -6.88
N ASP A 65 -10.04 -24.30 -7.28
CA ASP A 65 -9.41 -23.81 -8.52
C ASP A 65 -7.87 -23.70 -8.41
N PRO A 66 -7.09 -24.51 -9.15
CA PRO A 66 -5.64 -24.43 -9.14
C PRO A 66 -5.08 -23.10 -9.67
N ALA A 67 -5.73 -22.48 -10.66
CA ALA A 67 -5.26 -21.23 -11.27
C ALA A 67 -5.41 -20.06 -10.30
N LEU A 68 -6.57 -19.94 -9.66
CA LEU A 68 -6.79 -18.99 -8.58
C LEU A 68 -5.80 -19.21 -7.42
N ARG A 69 -5.55 -20.46 -7.00
CA ARG A 69 -4.56 -20.75 -5.95
C ARG A 69 -3.15 -20.31 -6.32
N ALA A 70 -2.72 -20.54 -7.57
CA ALA A 70 -1.42 -20.05 -8.04
C ALA A 70 -1.34 -18.53 -7.94
N ARG A 71 -2.36 -17.82 -8.43
CA ARG A 71 -2.43 -16.36 -8.38
C ARG A 71 -2.43 -15.81 -6.94
N VAL A 72 -3.21 -16.42 -6.04
CA VAL A 72 -3.22 -16.03 -4.61
C VAL A 72 -1.85 -16.23 -3.99
N ASN A 73 -1.15 -17.32 -4.31
CA ASN A 73 0.21 -17.56 -3.80
C ASN A 73 1.21 -16.50 -4.30
N GLU A 74 1.14 -16.09 -5.57
CA GLU A 74 1.99 -14.99 -6.09
C GLU A 74 1.78 -13.70 -5.30
N VAL A 75 0.51 -13.29 -5.11
CA VAL A 75 0.17 -12.06 -4.40
C VAL A 75 0.56 -12.15 -2.91
N LYS A 76 0.44 -13.33 -2.31
CA LYS A 76 0.86 -13.61 -0.94
C LYS A 76 2.38 -13.54 -0.76
N VAL A 77 3.16 -14.05 -1.72
CA VAL A 77 4.64 -13.92 -1.69
C VAL A 77 5.05 -12.46 -1.71
N GLU A 78 4.43 -11.64 -2.58
CA GLU A 78 4.69 -10.20 -2.61
C GLU A 78 4.30 -9.51 -1.30
N CYS A 79 3.17 -9.91 -0.69
CA CYS A 79 2.75 -9.40 0.63
C CYS A 79 3.84 -9.63 1.70
N ILE A 80 4.42 -10.83 1.74
CA ILE A 80 5.48 -11.20 2.69
C ILE A 80 6.76 -10.41 2.41
N ALA A 81 7.13 -10.26 1.12
CA ALA A 81 8.30 -9.47 0.73
C ALA A 81 8.18 -8.01 1.19
N LEU A 82 7.01 -7.39 1.01
CA LEU A 82 6.73 -6.04 1.51
C LEU A 82 6.82 -5.93 3.04
N THR A 83 6.40 -6.96 3.79
CA THR A 83 6.54 -6.99 5.26
C THR A 83 8.01 -7.00 5.68
N GLU A 84 8.83 -7.84 5.04
CA GLU A 84 10.26 -7.89 5.35
C GLU A 84 10.97 -6.59 4.99
N ASP A 85 10.65 -6.00 3.82
CA ASP A 85 11.19 -4.71 3.41
C ASP A 85 10.87 -3.60 4.43
N LEU A 86 9.64 -3.56 4.97
CA LEU A 86 9.31 -2.64 6.05
C LEU A 86 10.14 -2.91 7.30
N ARG A 87 10.20 -4.18 7.73
CA ARG A 87 10.88 -4.57 8.98
C ARG A 87 12.36 -4.18 9.00
N PHE A 88 13.06 -4.35 7.89
CA PHE A 88 14.48 -3.98 7.78
C PHE A 88 14.65 -2.48 7.55
N ASN A 89 14.02 -1.91 6.52
CA ASN A 89 14.32 -0.55 6.10
C ASN A 89 13.77 0.52 7.05
N VAL A 90 12.59 0.30 7.65
CA VAL A 90 11.99 1.29 8.57
C VAL A 90 12.79 1.37 9.86
N LYS A 91 13.22 0.23 10.41
CA LYS A 91 14.00 0.22 11.65
C LYS A 91 15.29 1.04 11.51
N ASP A 92 16.03 0.81 10.43
CA ASP A 92 17.28 1.52 10.17
C ASP A 92 17.03 3.01 9.91
N PHE A 93 15.98 3.34 9.14
CA PHE A 93 15.59 4.73 8.87
C PHE A 93 15.18 5.50 10.13
N LEU A 94 14.46 4.85 11.06
CA LEU A 94 14.04 5.48 12.31
C LEU A 94 15.20 5.69 13.28
N ALA A 95 16.20 4.82 13.26
CA ALA A 95 17.38 4.89 14.14
C ALA A 95 18.47 5.87 13.64
N ASP A 96 18.44 6.26 12.37
CA ASP A 96 19.42 7.16 11.77
C ASP A 96 19.18 8.62 12.21
N GLU A 97 19.98 9.13 13.15
CA GLU A 97 19.87 10.52 13.64
C GLU A 97 20.54 11.56 12.73
N THR A 98 21.10 11.16 11.58
CA THR A 98 21.69 12.11 10.64
C THR A 98 20.61 12.94 9.92
N PRO A 99 20.95 14.14 9.40
CA PRO A 99 20.04 14.89 8.54
C PRO A 99 19.57 14.04 7.37
N LEU A 100 18.28 14.12 7.04
CA LEU A 100 17.70 13.31 5.96
C LEU A 100 18.37 13.62 4.63
N ASP A 101 18.85 12.58 3.97
CA ASP A 101 19.06 12.61 2.52
C ASP A 101 17.68 12.55 1.85
N TRP A 102 17.20 13.71 1.43
CA TRP A 102 15.86 13.86 0.84
C TRP A 102 15.71 13.11 -0.48
N ASP A 103 16.76 13.05 -1.31
CA ASP A 103 16.71 12.37 -2.60
C ASP A 103 16.66 10.86 -2.40
N LEU A 104 17.50 10.33 -1.50
CA LEU A 104 17.47 8.92 -1.13
C LEU A 104 16.14 8.54 -0.47
N THR A 105 15.64 9.38 0.43
CA THR A 105 14.35 9.17 1.11
C THR A 105 13.21 9.14 0.11
N ALA A 106 13.16 10.09 -0.83
CA ALA A 106 12.17 10.14 -1.90
C ALA A 106 12.22 8.88 -2.77
N ALA A 107 13.41 8.46 -3.20
CA ALA A 107 13.58 7.27 -4.03
C ALA A 107 13.10 6.00 -3.32
N LYS A 108 13.48 5.80 -2.05
CA LYS A 108 13.06 4.65 -1.24
C LYS A 108 11.55 4.63 -1.02
N MET A 109 10.95 5.78 -0.67
CA MET A 109 9.51 5.89 -0.47
C MET A 109 8.74 5.65 -1.77
N ALA A 110 9.17 6.23 -2.89
CA ALA A 110 8.53 6.03 -4.19
C ALA A 110 8.55 4.55 -4.60
N TRP A 111 9.69 3.88 -4.42
CA TRP A 111 9.83 2.45 -4.71
C TRP A 111 8.88 1.59 -3.86
N PHE A 112 8.87 1.80 -2.55
CA PHE A 112 8.01 1.03 -1.64
C PHE A 112 6.53 1.31 -1.89
N ASN A 113 6.14 2.59 -2.02
CA ASN A 113 4.77 3.00 -2.29
C ASN A 113 4.27 2.45 -3.62
N GLY A 114 5.12 2.38 -4.66
CA GLY A 114 4.77 1.78 -5.93
C GLY A 114 4.41 0.29 -5.81
N ARG A 115 5.22 -0.48 -5.08
CA ARG A 115 4.95 -1.91 -4.83
C ARG A 115 3.71 -2.11 -3.97
N LEU A 116 3.51 -1.29 -2.93
CA LEU A 116 2.32 -1.37 -2.08
C LEU A 116 1.04 -1.04 -2.85
N LYS A 117 1.04 0.01 -3.68
CA LYS A 117 -0.08 0.36 -4.56
C LYS A 117 -0.41 -0.78 -5.53
N LYS A 118 0.62 -1.39 -6.13
CA LYS A 118 0.46 -2.57 -6.99
C LYS A 118 -0.17 -3.74 -6.23
N HIS A 119 0.35 -4.06 -5.04
CA HIS A 119 -0.17 -5.14 -4.22
C HIS A 119 -1.65 -4.92 -3.85
N ILE A 120 -2.05 -3.70 -3.47
CA ILE A 120 -3.46 -3.34 -3.24
C ILE A 120 -4.32 -3.58 -4.49
N ALA A 121 -3.83 -3.22 -5.67
CA ALA A 121 -4.53 -3.47 -6.93
C ALA A 121 -4.68 -4.98 -7.22
N ASP A 122 -3.62 -5.75 -6.99
CA ASP A 122 -3.64 -7.22 -7.15
C ASP A 122 -4.63 -7.87 -6.15
N VAL A 123 -4.69 -7.40 -4.90
CA VAL A 123 -5.68 -7.86 -3.91
C VAL A 123 -7.11 -7.50 -4.31
N ARG A 124 -7.34 -6.29 -4.83
CA ARG A 124 -8.65 -5.90 -5.38
C ARG A 124 -9.08 -6.83 -6.51
N GLN A 125 -8.15 -7.21 -7.39
CA GLN A 125 -8.42 -8.12 -8.50
C GLN A 125 -8.82 -9.52 -8.01
N LEU A 126 -8.13 -10.05 -6.98
CA LEU A 126 -8.51 -11.32 -6.35
C LEU A 126 -9.95 -11.33 -5.80
N MET A 127 -10.43 -10.17 -5.33
CA MET A 127 -11.77 -10.00 -4.78
C MET A 127 -12.85 -9.71 -5.84
N SER A 128 -12.46 -9.54 -7.11
CA SER A 128 -13.39 -9.30 -8.23
C SER A 128 -12.96 -10.08 -9.48
N PRO A 129 -12.92 -11.43 -9.39
CA PRO A 129 -12.32 -12.30 -10.42
C PRO A 129 -13.04 -12.26 -11.77
N ASP A 130 -14.30 -11.79 -11.82
CA ASP A 130 -15.12 -11.72 -13.04
C ASP A 130 -14.83 -10.50 -13.93
N LEU A 131 -13.93 -9.60 -13.51
CA LEU A 131 -13.58 -8.40 -14.25
C LEU A 131 -12.24 -8.61 -14.97
N SER A 132 -12.26 -8.47 -16.30
CA SER A 132 -11.03 -8.41 -17.09
C SER A 132 -10.14 -7.22 -16.67
N ASP A 133 -8.84 -7.31 -16.92
CA ASP A 133 -7.88 -6.23 -16.63
C ASP A 133 -8.31 -4.87 -17.21
N LYS A 134 -8.96 -4.86 -18.38
CA LYS A 134 -9.55 -3.66 -19.00
C LYS A 134 -10.72 -3.09 -18.21
N GLN A 135 -11.58 -3.93 -17.66
CA GLN A 135 -12.71 -3.49 -16.83
C GLN A 135 -12.21 -2.99 -15.48
N HIS A 136 -11.14 -3.56 -14.94
CA HIS A 136 -10.43 -3.06 -13.77
C HIS A 136 -9.81 -1.67 -14.01
N ALA A 137 -9.08 -1.49 -15.12
CA ALA A 137 -8.52 -0.20 -15.50
C ALA A 137 -9.60 0.87 -15.70
N ALA A 138 -10.76 0.50 -16.27
CA ALA A 138 -11.91 1.39 -16.44
C ALA A 138 -12.60 1.75 -15.10
N LEU A 139 -12.65 0.81 -14.14
CA LEU A 139 -13.19 1.05 -12.80
C LEU A 139 -12.29 2.01 -12.01
N ILE A 140 -10.97 1.82 -12.09
CA ILE A 140 -9.97 2.72 -11.49
C ILE A 140 -10.09 4.12 -12.12
N ALA A 141 -10.15 4.22 -13.46
CA ALA A 141 -10.30 5.48 -14.18
C ALA A 141 -11.62 6.22 -13.87
N ARG A 142 -12.74 5.50 -13.66
CA ARG A 142 -14.00 6.10 -13.21
C ARG A 142 -13.94 6.62 -11.78
N ARG A 143 -13.22 5.94 -10.90
CA ARG A 143 -13.10 6.31 -9.48
C ARG A 143 -12.17 7.51 -9.29
N THR A 144 -11.12 7.63 -10.10
CA THR A 144 -10.25 8.82 -10.15
C THR A 144 -10.89 9.97 -10.93
N GLY A 145 -11.67 9.69 -11.97
CA GLY A 145 -12.45 10.70 -12.71
C GLY A 145 -13.68 11.24 -11.97
N ALA A 146 -14.15 10.56 -10.93
CA ALA A 146 -15.20 11.06 -10.03
C ALA A 146 -14.69 12.10 -9.01
N VAL A 147 -13.36 12.30 -8.93
CA VAL A 147 -12.73 13.34 -8.11
C VAL A 147 -12.18 14.44 -9.02
N GLY A 148 -13.10 15.15 -9.70
CA GLY A 148 -12.91 16.54 -10.19
C GLY A 148 -13.26 16.81 -11.67
N PRO A 149 -13.87 17.97 -12.02
CA PRO A 149 -14.43 19.03 -11.18
C PRO A 149 -15.96 18.95 -11.11
N VAL A 150 -16.53 19.21 -9.92
CA VAL A 150 -17.89 19.79 -9.86
C VAL A 150 -17.73 21.22 -10.37
N ALA A 151 -18.03 21.41 -11.65
CA ALA A 151 -18.23 22.72 -12.24
C ALA A 151 -19.74 22.99 -12.25
N ALA A 152 -20.17 23.90 -11.37
CA ALA A 152 -21.30 24.81 -11.56
C ALA A 152 -20.99 26.08 -10.78
#